data_AF-A0A4V6HZB9-F1
#
_entry.id   AF-A0A4V6HZB9-F1
#
_cell.length_a   1.000
_cell.length_b   1.000
_cell.length_c   1.000
_cell.angle_alpha   90.00
_cell.angle_beta   90.00
_cell.angle_gamma   90.00
#
_symmetry.space_group_name_H-M   'P 1'
#
loop_
_entity.id
_entity.type
_entity.pdbx_description
1 polymer ?
#
loop_
_entity_poly.entity_id
_entity_poly.type
_entity_poly.pdbx_seq_one_letter_code
_entity_poly.pdbx_strand_id
1 'polypeptide(L)'
;MCIFTKLLFNVASATRAVVRIKISLFLILMIVANVTFADNESLQKFFEDFNASKDKQEYVKTQCDEQILKTKASLKNVTLQERTYRIKVAQIECEYQSLSGVFSSTQGILAALHYAYNEYDKLLNKYYKLYQTEIKKQKNKDLREELLSPGLNINEKVDILLDEQKAWLKLRDSYEAYIIAQHAHVYDINGGGTIYKIDASLARLAFLKKRVDELFYRYLMITRDNGIEFHDMFYCDCGNNGD
;
A
#
# COMPACT_ATOMS: atom_id res chain seq x y z
N MET A 1 22.52 48.63 25.64
CA MET A 1 21.40 48.37 24.70
C MET A 1 21.60 47.06 23.92
N CYS A 2 21.95 45.93 24.59
CA CYS A 2 22.25 44.64 23.92
C CYS A 2 21.62 43.39 24.59
N ILE A 3 20.86 43.56 25.68
CA ILE A 3 20.30 42.42 26.43
C ILE A 3 18.86 42.11 25.99
N PHE A 4 18.08 43.13 25.62
CA PHE A 4 16.69 42.96 25.19
C PHE A 4 16.53 42.28 23.82
N THR A 5 17.47 42.46 22.89
CA THR A 5 17.44 41.81 21.57
C THR A 5 17.73 40.30 21.62
N LYS A 6 18.58 39.84 22.55
CA LYS A 6 18.85 38.39 22.73
C LYS A 6 17.67 37.64 23.36
N LEU A 7 16.94 38.26 24.28
CA LEU A 7 15.76 37.63 24.88
C LEU A 7 14.61 37.48 23.88
N LEU A 8 14.34 38.50 23.06
CA LEU A 8 13.28 38.43 22.03
C LEU A 8 13.58 37.38 20.95
N PHE A 9 14.85 37.20 20.56
CA PHE A 9 15.25 36.16 19.61
C PHE A 9 15.10 34.74 20.18
N ASN A 10 15.42 34.53 21.46
CA ASN A 10 15.25 33.22 22.11
C ASN A 10 13.77 32.85 22.34
N VAL A 11 12.92 33.82 22.68
CA VAL A 11 11.48 33.58 22.86
C VAL A 11 10.80 33.29 21.51
N ALA A 12 11.22 33.98 20.44
CA ALA A 12 10.72 33.74 19.07
C ALA A 12 11.21 32.40 18.48
N SER A 13 12.44 31.97 18.78
CA SER A 13 12.95 30.66 18.33
C SER A 13 12.31 29.50 19.09
N ALA A 14 12.10 29.65 20.40
CA ALA A 14 11.43 28.65 21.24
C ALA A 14 9.96 28.47 20.85
N THR A 15 9.23 29.56 20.57
CA THR A 15 7.84 29.49 20.09
C THR A 15 7.73 28.85 18.71
N ARG A 16 8.64 29.14 17.77
CA ARG A 16 8.68 28.44 16.46
C ARG A 16 9.01 26.96 16.58
N ALA A 17 9.94 26.59 17.46
CA ALA A 17 10.32 25.20 17.69
C ALA A 17 9.16 24.41 18.33
N VAL A 18 8.49 25.00 19.33
CA VAL A 18 7.32 24.39 20.00
C VAL A 18 6.15 24.25 19.03
N VAL A 19 5.90 25.22 18.15
CA VAL A 19 4.87 25.12 17.10
C VAL A 19 5.22 24.04 16.07
N ARG A 20 6.46 23.95 15.62
CA ARG A 20 6.91 22.88 14.69
C ARG A 20 6.84 21.48 15.33
N ILE A 21 7.20 21.35 16.60
CA ILE A 21 7.09 20.09 17.35
C ILE A 21 5.63 19.72 17.52
N LYS A 22 4.74 20.66 17.88
CA LYS A 22 3.30 20.39 17.99
C LYS A 22 2.66 19.99 16.66
N ILE A 23 3.01 20.66 15.55
CA ILE A 23 2.51 20.30 14.20
C ILE A 23 3.05 18.94 13.77
N SER A 24 4.34 18.66 14.00
CA SER A 24 4.95 17.37 13.70
C SER A 24 4.33 16.25 14.55
N LEU A 25 4.07 16.48 15.83
CA LEU A 25 3.42 15.52 16.72
C LEU A 25 1.95 15.31 16.36
N PHE A 26 1.22 16.34 15.91
CA PHE A 26 -0.15 16.22 15.40
C PHE A 26 -0.22 15.48 14.07
N LEU A 27 0.74 15.70 13.16
CA LEU A 27 0.86 14.94 11.92
C LEU A 27 1.26 13.49 12.19
N ILE A 28 2.16 13.24 13.15
CA ILE A 28 2.52 11.89 13.58
C ILE A 28 1.32 11.21 14.24
N LEU A 29 0.58 11.87 15.14
CA LEU A 29 -0.64 11.32 15.75
C LEU A 29 -1.73 11.01 14.71
N MET A 30 -1.93 11.88 13.71
CA MET A 30 -2.87 11.62 12.61
C MET A 30 -2.44 10.45 11.72
N ILE A 31 -1.14 10.14 11.65
CA ILE A 31 -0.62 8.97 10.94
C ILE A 31 -0.79 7.68 11.76
N VAL A 32 -0.84 7.76 13.10
CA VAL A 32 -1.01 6.58 13.98
C VAL A 32 -2.47 6.30 14.36
N ALA A 33 -3.38 7.28 14.23
CA ALA A 33 -4.73 7.16 14.82
C ALA A 33 -5.79 6.41 13.98
N ASN A 34 -5.80 6.46 12.64
CA ASN A 34 -6.99 5.98 11.91
C ASN A 34 -6.68 4.85 10.93
N VAL A 35 -6.67 3.62 11.45
CA VAL A 35 -7.31 2.52 10.72
C VAL A 35 -8.07 1.68 11.74
N THR A 36 -9.07 2.31 12.35
CA THR A 36 -10.16 1.64 13.05
C THR A 36 -11.04 0.95 11.99
N PHE A 37 -11.37 -0.31 12.21
CA PHE A 37 -12.22 -1.12 11.31
C PHE A 37 -13.54 -0.43 10.93
N ALA A 38 -14.05 0.45 11.80
CA ALA A 38 -15.27 1.22 11.60
C ALA A 38 -15.15 2.31 10.52
N ASP A 39 -13.95 2.73 10.11
CA ASP A 39 -13.76 3.87 9.19
C ASP A 39 -13.44 3.44 7.75
N ASN A 40 -13.47 2.13 7.45
CA ASN A 40 -13.25 1.62 6.10
C ASN A 40 -14.55 1.68 5.28
N GLU A 41 -14.79 2.81 4.61
CA GLU A 41 -15.96 3.04 3.74
C GLU A 41 -16.19 1.92 2.73
N SER A 42 -15.11 1.36 2.16
CA SER A 42 -15.24 0.25 1.19
C SER A 42 -15.69 -1.05 1.83
N LEU A 43 -15.34 -1.28 3.11
CA LEU A 43 -15.78 -2.46 3.84
C LEU A 43 -17.24 -2.33 4.28
N GLN A 44 -17.64 -1.13 4.74
CA GLN A 44 -19.04 -0.84 5.04
C GLN A 44 -19.91 -1.03 3.80
N LYS A 45 -19.49 -0.47 2.66
CA LYS A 45 -20.19 -0.65 1.39
C LYS A 45 -20.30 -2.12 0.99
N PHE A 46 -19.24 -2.91 1.16
CA PHE A 46 -19.31 -4.36 0.93
C PHE A 46 -20.41 -5.02 1.78
N PHE A 47 -20.47 -4.69 3.07
CA PHE A 47 -21.47 -5.24 3.97
C PHE A 47 -22.90 -4.83 3.61
N GLU A 48 -23.09 -3.59 3.16
CA GLU A 48 -24.37 -3.10 2.64
C GLU A 48 -24.79 -3.85 1.37
N ASP A 49 -23.90 -3.96 0.39
CA ASP A 49 -24.16 -4.62 -0.91
C ASP A 49 -24.55 -6.10 -0.74
N PHE A 50 -24.05 -6.76 0.31
CA PHE A 50 -24.32 -8.18 0.61
C PHE A 50 -25.32 -8.40 1.74
N ASN A 51 -25.99 -7.36 2.23
CA ASN A 51 -26.94 -7.42 3.36
C ASN A 51 -26.35 -8.20 4.57
N ALA A 52 -25.11 -7.89 4.94
CA ALA A 52 -24.40 -8.59 5.99
C ALA A 52 -25.07 -8.40 7.35
N SER A 53 -25.39 -9.50 8.05
CA SER A 53 -25.87 -9.43 9.44
C SER A 53 -24.81 -8.84 10.36
N LYS A 54 -25.23 -8.26 11.50
CA LYS A 54 -24.31 -7.69 12.50
C LYS A 54 -23.28 -8.71 12.98
N ASP A 55 -23.69 -9.95 13.24
CA ASP A 55 -22.80 -11.03 13.68
C ASP A 55 -21.69 -11.32 12.66
N LYS A 56 -22.01 -11.26 11.36
CA LYS A 56 -21.02 -11.44 10.29
C LYS A 56 -20.02 -10.28 10.26
N GLN A 57 -20.51 -9.05 10.41
CA GLN A 57 -19.66 -7.85 10.46
C GLN A 57 -18.72 -7.89 11.67
N GLU A 58 -19.25 -8.25 12.83
CA GLU A 58 -18.49 -8.38 14.08
C GLU A 58 -17.48 -9.52 14.03
N TYR A 59 -17.82 -10.64 13.39
CA TYR A 59 -16.88 -11.73 13.17
C TYR A 59 -15.67 -11.28 12.35
N VAL A 60 -15.89 -10.67 11.18
CA VAL A 60 -14.82 -10.16 10.30
C VAL A 60 -13.97 -9.14 11.05
N LYS A 61 -14.61 -8.24 11.80
CA LYS A 61 -13.92 -7.26 12.64
C LYS A 61 -12.99 -7.90 13.64
N THR A 62 -13.50 -8.84 14.42
CA THR A 62 -12.76 -9.49 15.50
C THR A 62 -11.56 -10.26 14.96
N GLN A 63 -11.75 -11.03 13.87
CA GLN A 63 -10.66 -11.76 13.22
C GLN A 63 -9.54 -10.81 12.76
N CYS A 64 -9.90 -9.69 12.15
CA CYS A 64 -8.90 -8.78 11.59
C CYS A 64 -8.25 -7.87 12.63
N ASP A 65 -8.97 -7.44 13.65
CA ASP A 65 -8.37 -6.71 14.77
C ASP A 65 -7.32 -7.59 15.49
N GLU A 66 -7.60 -8.87 15.70
CA GLU A 66 -6.64 -9.81 16.28
C GLU A 66 -5.40 -9.99 15.38
N GLN A 67 -5.59 -10.19 14.08
CA GLN A 67 -4.48 -10.35 13.13
C GLN A 67 -3.62 -9.09 13.01
N ILE A 68 -4.25 -7.91 13.04
CA ILE A 68 -3.56 -6.62 13.04
C ILE A 68 -2.74 -6.44 14.32
N LEU A 69 -3.27 -6.82 15.49
CA LEU A 69 -2.54 -6.76 16.76
C LEU A 69 -1.32 -7.69 16.75
N LYS A 70 -1.47 -8.93 16.26
CA LYS A 70 -0.37 -9.88 16.08
C LYS A 70 0.72 -9.31 15.14
N THR A 71 0.29 -8.72 14.02
CA THR A 71 1.20 -8.07 13.06
C THR A 71 1.93 -6.87 13.69
N LYS A 72 1.22 -6.02 14.43
CA LYS A 72 1.83 -4.89 15.16
C LYS A 72 2.90 -5.37 16.14
N ALA A 73 2.63 -6.45 16.86
CA ALA A 73 3.55 -7.01 17.85
C ALA A 73 4.82 -7.62 17.22
N SER A 74 4.76 -8.13 15.99
CA SER A 74 5.93 -8.68 15.28
C SER A 74 6.85 -7.60 14.67
N LEU A 75 6.32 -6.39 14.43
CA LEU A 75 7.03 -5.30 13.74
C LEU A 75 7.80 -4.36 14.68
N LYS A 76 8.66 -4.90 15.54
CA LYS A 76 9.37 -4.13 16.59
C LYS A 76 10.48 -3.21 16.05
N ASN A 77 11.17 -3.61 14.98
CA ASN A 77 12.40 -2.97 14.51
C ASN A 77 12.31 -2.42 13.06
N VAL A 78 11.12 -2.04 12.60
CA VAL A 78 10.91 -1.46 11.27
C VAL A 78 10.60 0.03 11.38
N THR A 79 10.85 0.80 10.31
CA THR A 79 10.49 2.22 10.25
C THR A 79 8.98 2.41 10.35
N LEU A 80 8.53 3.60 10.76
CA LEU A 80 7.09 3.91 10.83
C LEU A 80 6.39 3.67 9.49
N GLN A 81 7.01 4.08 8.38
CA GLN A 81 6.49 3.89 7.03
C GLN A 81 6.27 2.41 6.70
N GLU A 82 7.24 1.56 7.02
CA GLU A 82 7.17 0.12 6.80
C GLU A 82 6.16 -0.55 7.72
N ARG A 83 6.10 -0.13 8.99
CA ARG A 83 5.08 -0.60 9.92
C ARG A 83 3.68 -0.29 9.39
N THR A 84 3.43 0.95 8.98
CA THR A 84 2.14 1.38 8.43
C THR A 84 1.76 0.59 7.19
N TYR A 85 2.72 0.36 6.27
CA TYR A 85 2.48 -0.44 5.08
C TYR A 85 2.07 -1.88 5.41
N ARG A 86 2.91 -2.58 6.18
CA ARG A 86 2.70 -4.00 6.51
C ARG A 86 1.41 -4.22 7.30
N ILE A 87 1.05 -3.29 8.19
CA ILE A 87 -0.24 -3.35 8.90
C ILE A 87 -1.42 -3.23 7.93
N LYS A 88 -1.38 -2.27 6.98
CA LYS A 88 -2.48 -2.09 6.03
C LYS A 88 -2.59 -3.26 5.05
N VAL A 89 -1.47 -3.84 4.62
CA VAL A 89 -1.45 -5.10 3.86
C VAL A 89 -2.10 -6.24 4.66
N ALA A 90 -1.67 -6.45 5.91
CA ALA A 90 -2.24 -7.50 6.76
C ALA A 90 -3.74 -7.32 7.01
N GLN A 91 -4.20 -6.07 7.14
CA GLN A 91 -5.61 -5.74 7.24
C GLN A 91 -6.37 -6.15 5.96
N ILE A 92 -5.93 -5.71 4.78
CA ILE A 92 -6.62 -6.01 3.51
C ILE A 92 -6.68 -7.53 3.28
N GLU A 93 -5.57 -8.24 3.53
CA GLU A 93 -5.52 -9.69 3.37
C GLU A 93 -6.47 -10.40 4.33
N CYS A 94 -6.53 -9.98 5.60
CA CYS A 94 -7.46 -10.54 6.55
C CYS A 94 -8.92 -10.26 6.16
N GLU A 95 -9.24 -9.02 5.79
CA GLU A 95 -10.58 -8.60 5.38
C GLU A 95 -11.03 -9.46 4.20
N TYR A 96 -10.20 -9.57 3.15
CA TYR A 96 -10.48 -10.44 2.00
C TYR A 96 -10.71 -11.90 2.38
N GLN A 97 -9.81 -12.50 3.17
CA GLN A 97 -9.93 -13.91 3.56
C GLN A 97 -11.19 -14.16 4.38
N SER A 98 -11.48 -13.27 5.33
CA SER A 98 -12.65 -13.35 6.21
C SER A 98 -13.95 -13.15 5.43
N LEU A 99 -13.99 -12.16 4.53
CA LEU A 99 -15.13 -11.94 3.64
C LEU A 99 -15.36 -13.14 2.73
N SER A 100 -14.31 -13.72 2.14
CA SER A 100 -14.42 -14.92 1.30
C SER A 100 -14.93 -16.14 2.08
N GLY A 101 -14.57 -16.25 3.36
CA GLY A 101 -15.07 -17.31 4.24
C GLY A 101 -16.53 -17.12 4.63
N VAL A 102 -16.92 -15.89 5.01
CA VAL A 102 -18.29 -15.55 5.44
C VAL A 102 -19.28 -15.53 4.28
N PHE A 103 -18.81 -15.12 3.10
CA PHE A 103 -19.57 -15.06 1.84
C PHE A 103 -19.00 -16.08 0.84
N SER A 104 -19.09 -17.36 1.18
CA SER A 104 -18.43 -18.47 0.46
C SER A 104 -19.04 -18.86 -0.90
N SER A 105 -20.12 -18.20 -1.33
CA SER A 105 -20.61 -18.38 -2.70
C SER A 105 -19.58 -17.85 -3.70
N THR A 106 -19.56 -18.36 -4.93
CA THR A 106 -18.66 -17.83 -5.97
C THR A 106 -18.80 -16.30 -6.12
N GLN A 107 -20.03 -15.78 -6.08
CA GLN A 107 -20.27 -14.34 -6.16
C GLN A 107 -19.68 -13.58 -4.95
N GLY A 108 -19.82 -14.14 -3.74
CA GLY A 108 -19.24 -13.56 -2.54
C GLY A 108 -17.71 -13.56 -2.55
N ILE A 109 -17.08 -14.65 -2.99
CA ILE A 109 -15.63 -14.75 -3.17
C ILE A 109 -15.14 -13.74 -4.22
N LEU A 110 -15.81 -13.65 -5.37
CA LEU A 110 -15.45 -12.68 -6.42
C LEU A 110 -15.60 -11.24 -5.93
N ALA A 111 -16.63 -10.94 -5.14
CA ALA A 111 -16.78 -9.63 -4.54
C ALA A 111 -15.69 -9.33 -3.51
N ALA A 112 -15.30 -10.31 -2.69
CA ALA A 112 -14.21 -10.14 -1.72
C ALA A 112 -12.85 -9.91 -2.43
N LEU A 113 -12.61 -10.59 -3.55
CA LEU A 113 -11.45 -10.34 -4.41
C LEU A 113 -11.49 -8.95 -5.04
N HIS A 114 -12.66 -8.51 -5.51
CA HIS A 114 -12.83 -7.16 -6.05
C HIS A 114 -12.64 -6.08 -4.97
N TYR A 115 -13.12 -6.33 -3.75
CA TYR A 115 -12.86 -5.49 -2.58
C TYR A 115 -11.34 -5.34 -2.32
N ALA A 116 -10.60 -6.44 -2.23
CA ALA A 116 -9.15 -6.39 -2.05
C ALA A 116 -8.45 -5.64 -3.19
N TYR A 117 -8.86 -5.90 -4.43
CA TYR A 117 -8.31 -5.21 -5.60
C TYR A 117 -8.44 -3.69 -5.46
N ASN A 118 -9.63 -3.21 -5.09
CA ASN A 118 -9.88 -1.78 -4.90
C ASN A 118 -9.05 -1.18 -3.74
N GLU A 119 -8.91 -1.91 -2.63
CA GLU A 119 -8.07 -1.46 -1.51
C GLU A 119 -6.58 -1.40 -1.89
N TYR A 120 -6.08 -2.36 -2.67
CA TYR A 120 -4.72 -2.32 -3.20
C TYR A 120 -4.53 -1.21 -4.24
N ASP A 121 -5.54 -0.86 -5.05
CA ASP A 121 -5.44 0.26 -6.00
C ASP A 121 -5.34 1.61 -5.26
N LYS A 122 -6.00 1.74 -4.09
CA LYS A 122 -5.78 2.89 -3.19
C LYS A 122 -4.33 2.93 -2.69
N LEU A 123 -3.75 1.79 -2.32
CA LEU A 123 -2.34 1.70 -1.90
C LEU A 123 -1.38 2.05 -3.05
N LEU A 124 -1.65 1.55 -4.26
CA LEU A 124 -0.90 1.87 -5.47
C LEU A 124 -0.81 3.39 -5.66
N ASN A 125 -1.96 4.06 -5.67
CA ASN A 125 -2.06 5.51 -5.84
C ASN A 125 -1.36 6.28 -4.71
N LYS A 126 -1.51 5.80 -3.45
CA LYS A 126 -0.84 6.40 -2.29
C LYS A 126 0.68 6.34 -2.43
N TYR A 127 1.25 5.17 -2.70
CA TYR A 127 2.69 5.00 -2.74
C TYR A 127 3.33 5.60 -4.00
N TYR A 128 2.62 5.62 -5.12
CA TYR A 128 3.03 6.39 -6.29
C TYR A 128 3.21 7.89 -5.96
N LYS A 129 2.20 8.51 -5.31
CA LYS A 129 2.26 9.93 -4.93
C LYS A 129 3.35 10.23 -3.90
N LEU A 130 3.53 9.34 -2.92
CA LEU A 130 4.59 9.46 -1.92
C LEU A 130 5.97 9.35 -2.57
N TYR A 131 6.20 8.35 -3.41
CA TYR A 131 7.47 8.16 -4.12
C TYR A 131 7.82 9.38 -4.99
N GLN A 132 6.85 9.85 -5.79
CA GLN A 132 7.02 11.04 -6.64
C GLN A 132 7.37 12.29 -5.80
N THR A 133 6.71 12.46 -4.65
CA THR A 133 6.94 13.58 -3.73
C THR A 133 8.35 13.53 -3.15
N GLU A 134 8.80 12.34 -2.73
CA GLU A 134 10.15 12.19 -2.21
C GLU A 134 11.17 12.49 -3.29
N ILE A 135 11.03 11.96 -4.51
CA ILE A 135 11.87 12.35 -5.65
C ILE A 135 11.94 13.87 -5.79
N LYS A 136 10.86 14.64 -5.62
CA LYS A 136 10.95 16.12 -5.73
C LYS A 136 11.74 16.80 -4.60
N LYS A 137 11.82 16.23 -3.40
CA LYS A 137 12.41 16.87 -2.20
C LYS A 137 13.93 17.00 -2.17
N GLN A 138 14.67 16.31 -3.04
CA GLN A 138 16.14 16.38 -3.16
C GLN A 138 16.96 16.10 -1.86
N LYS A 139 16.39 15.42 -0.86
CA LYS A 139 17.02 15.31 0.47
C LYS A 139 18.22 14.35 0.52
N ASN A 140 18.26 13.34 -0.36
CA ASN A 140 19.34 12.34 -0.47
C ASN A 140 19.86 12.30 -1.91
N LYS A 141 20.93 13.03 -2.21
CA LYS A 141 21.47 13.21 -3.57
C LYS A 141 22.17 11.95 -4.09
N ASP A 142 22.92 11.27 -3.22
CA ASP A 142 23.84 10.19 -3.60
C ASP A 142 23.09 8.88 -3.91
N LEU A 143 22.14 8.46 -3.06
CA LEU A 143 21.25 7.30 -3.28
C LEU A 143 20.37 7.40 -4.54
N ARG A 144 20.25 8.59 -5.14
CA ARG A 144 19.43 8.84 -6.35
C ARG A 144 20.20 8.78 -7.65
N GLU A 145 21.52 8.81 -7.62
CA GLU A 145 22.32 8.50 -8.81
C GLU A 145 22.35 6.98 -9.07
N GLU A 146 22.20 6.18 -8.03
CA GLU A 146 22.15 4.72 -8.13
C GLU A 146 20.76 4.20 -8.55
N LEU A 147 19.68 4.78 -7.99
CA LEU A 147 18.30 4.38 -8.29
C LEU A 147 17.70 5.00 -9.56
N LEU A 148 18.27 6.11 -10.06
CA LEU A 148 17.76 6.86 -11.20
C LEU A 148 18.93 7.22 -12.10
N SER A 149 18.74 7.15 -13.42
CA SER A 149 19.83 7.32 -14.39
C SER A 149 20.70 8.57 -14.10
N PRO A 150 22.03 8.41 -14.07
CA PRO A 150 22.95 9.51 -13.78
C PRO A 150 22.86 10.60 -14.87
N GLY A 151 23.12 11.85 -14.49
CA GLY A 151 23.14 12.99 -15.41
C GLY A 151 21.78 13.65 -15.72
N LEU A 152 20.66 13.09 -15.23
CA LEU A 152 19.33 13.68 -15.42
C LEU A 152 18.98 14.72 -14.36
N ASN A 153 18.32 15.81 -14.78
CA ASN A 153 17.72 16.78 -13.88
C ASN A 153 16.44 16.24 -13.21
N ILE A 154 15.93 16.95 -12.20
CA ILE A 154 14.81 16.46 -11.39
C ILE A 154 13.51 16.27 -12.17
N ASN A 155 13.25 17.12 -13.15
CA ASN A 155 12.04 17.05 -13.97
C ASN A 155 12.11 15.81 -14.87
N GLU A 156 13.26 15.56 -15.50
CA GLU A 156 13.50 14.37 -16.32
C GLU A 156 13.33 13.07 -15.49
N LYS A 157 13.82 13.04 -14.25
CA LYS A 157 13.64 11.89 -13.34
C LYS A 157 12.16 11.67 -12.97
N VAL A 158 11.40 12.75 -12.76
CA VAL A 158 9.94 12.67 -12.49
C VAL A 158 9.18 12.23 -13.74
N ASP A 159 9.59 12.67 -14.92
CA ASP A 159 8.98 12.31 -16.20
C ASP A 159 9.19 10.83 -16.53
N ILE A 160 10.38 10.28 -16.25
CA ILE A 160 10.64 8.84 -16.39
C ILE A 160 9.71 8.02 -15.49
N LEU A 161 9.54 8.41 -14.22
CA LEU A 161 8.63 7.70 -13.31
C LEU A 161 7.17 7.76 -13.83
N LEU A 162 6.76 8.93 -14.33
CA LEU A 162 5.43 9.10 -14.90
C LEU A 162 5.24 8.20 -16.13
N ASP A 163 6.24 8.11 -17.00
CA ASP A 163 6.17 7.29 -18.20
C ASP A 163 6.23 5.80 -17.88
N GLU A 164 7.03 5.38 -16.91
CA GLU A 164 7.02 4.02 -16.36
C GLU A 164 5.63 3.66 -15.81
N GLN A 165 5.03 4.54 -15.00
CA GLN A 165 3.70 4.30 -14.46
C GLN A 165 2.63 4.25 -15.55
N LYS A 166 2.69 5.12 -16.58
CA LYS A 166 1.79 5.05 -17.74
C LYS A 166 1.97 3.73 -18.51
N ALA A 167 3.20 3.27 -18.70
CA ALA A 167 3.47 2.00 -19.37
C ALA A 167 2.92 0.82 -18.56
N TRP A 168 3.11 0.83 -17.23
CA TRP A 168 2.56 -0.18 -16.35
C TRP A 168 1.03 -0.19 -16.36
N LEU A 169 0.37 0.99 -16.36
CA LEU A 169 -1.09 1.07 -16.48
C LEU A 169 -1.59 0.49 -17.82
N LYS A 170 -0.91 0.79 -18.94
CA LYS A 170 -1.23 0.16 -20.23
C LYS A 170 -1.07 -1.36 -20.20
N LEU A 171 -0.01 -1.86 -19.54
CA LEU A 171 0.21 -3.29 -19.37
C LEU A 171 -0.89 -3.92 -18.52
N ARG A 172 -1.26 -3.30 -17.39
CA ARG A 172 -2.37 -3.73 -16.53
C ARG A 172 -3.66 -3.81 -17.33
N ASP A 173 -4.04 -2.72 -18.00
CA ASP A 173 -5.31 -2.64 -18.73
C ASP A 173 -5.36 -3.67 -19.87
N SER A 174 -4.22 -3.92 -20.54
CA SER A 174 -4.09 -4.97 -21.55
C SER A 174 -4.21 -6.38 -20.95
N TYR A 175 -3.63 -6.60 -19.77
CA TYR A 175 -3.73 -7.87 -19.05
C TYR A 175 -5.17 -8.13 -18.57
N GLU A 176 -5.86 -7.10 -18.08
CA GLU A 176 -7.27 -7.20 -17.73
C GLU A 176 -8.15 -7.49 -18.94
N ALA A 177 -7.89 -6.83 -20.08
CA ALA A 177 -8.58 -7.10 -21.33
C ALA A 177 -8.35 -8.55 -21.80
N TYR A 178 -7.11 -9.05 -21.68
CA TYR A 178 -6.79 -10.46 -21.96
C TYR A 178 -7.59 -11.40 -21.07
N ILE A 179 -7.67 -11.13 -19.77
CA ILE A 179 -8.44 -11.96 -18.83
C ILE A 179 -9.93 -11.96 -19.17
N ILE A 180 -10.50 -10.81 -19.56
CA ILE A 180 -11.90 -10.72 -19.99
C ILE A 180 -12.14 -11.50 -21.28
N ALA A 181 -11.25 -11.37 -22.27
CA ALA A 181 -11.36 -12.08 -23.54
C ALA A 181 -11.20 -13.60 -23.35
N GLN A 182 -10.23 -14.02 -22.52
CA GLN A 182 -10.00 -15.41 -22.17
C GLN A 182 -11.18 -15.98 -21.38
N HIS A 183 -11.77 -15.20 -20.48
CA HIS A 183 -13.03 -15.55 -19.83
C HIS A 183 -14.13 -15.79 -20.85
N ALA A 184 -14.39 -14.87 -21.79
CA ALA A 184 -15.43 -15.05 -22.81
C ALA A 184 -15.20 -16.32 -23.65
N HIS A 185 -13.95 -16.60 -24.02
CA HIS A 185 -13.60 -17.80 -24.76
C HIS A 185 -13.78 -19.10 -23.95
N VAL A 186 -13.43 -19.10 -22.66
CA VAL A 186 -13.53 -20.30 -21.80
C VAL A 186 -14.97 -20.53 -21.30
N TYR A 187 -15.71 -19.47 -21.00
CA TYR A 187 -17.07 -19.55 -20.44
C TYR A 187 -18.15 -19.57 -21.51
N ASP A 188 -18.22 -18.50 -22.30
CA ASP A 188 -19.39 -18.23 -23.13
C ASP A 188 -19.42 -19.16 -24.34
N ILE A 189 -18.24 -19.67 -24.73
CA ILE A 189 -18.07 -20.56 -25.89
C ILE A 189 -17.91 -22.03 -25.46
N ASN A 190 -17.18 -22.32 -24.38
CA ASN A 190 -16.74 -23.68 -24.04
C ASN A 190 -17.33 -24.26 -22.72
N GLY A 191 -18.20 -23.51 -22.02
CA GLY A 191 -18.91 -24.01 -20.84
C GLY A 191 -18.05 -24.19 -19.57
N GLY A 192 -16.96 -23.43 -19.42
CA GLY A 192 -16.08 -23.49 -18.26
C GLY A 192 -16.76 -23.17 -16.90
N GLY A 193 -16.25 -23.75 -15.81
CA GLY A 193 -16.81 -23.62 -14.46
C GLY A 193 -16.33 -22.40 -13.67
N THR A 194 -17.02 -22.09 -12.56
CA THR A 194 -16.84 -20.93 -11.64
C THR A 194 -15.41 -20.69 -11.14
N ILE A 195 -14.58 -21.74 -11.13
CA ILE A 195 -13.18 -21.69 -10.69
C ILE A 195 -12.31 -20.75 -11.53
N TYR A 196 -12.49 -20.72 -12.85
CA TYR A 196 -11.67 -19.86 -13.73
C TYR A 196 -11.88 -18.36 -13.45
N LYS A 197 -13.09 -17.95 -13.06
CA LYS A 197 -13.37 -16.54 -12.67
C LYS A 197 -12.60 -16.16 -11.41
N ILE A 198 -12.51 -17.10 -10.46
CA ILE A 198 -11.77 -16.91 -9.21
C ILE A 198 -10.28 -16.83 -9.52
N ASP A 199 -9.74 -17.74 -10.33
CA ASP A 199 -8.33 -17.75 -10.74
C ASP A 199 -7.92 -16.48 -11.48
N ALA A 200 -8.75 -16.05 -12.44
CA ALA A 200 -8.58 -14.78 -13.14
C ALA A 200 -8.53 -13.58 -12.18
N SER A 201 -9.44 -13.55 -11.20
CA SER A 201 -9.53 -12.45 -10.23
C SER A 201 -8.35 -12.46 -9.25
N LEU A 202 -7.88 -13.65 -8.85
CA LEU A 202 -6.66 -13.84 -8.08
C LEU A 202 -5.42 -13.37 -8.84
N ALA A 203 -5.32 -13.69 -10.13
CA ALA A 203 -4.20 -13.26 -10.97
C ALA A 203 -4.16 -11.72 -11.13
N ARG A 204 -5.33 -11.07 -11.32
CA ARG A 204 -5.45 -9.61 -11.34
C ARG A 204 -4.98 -8.99 -10.02
N LEU A 205 -5.44 -9.52 -8.89
CA LEU A 205 -5.05 -9.05 -7.57
C LEU A 205 -3.54 -9.23 -7.35
N ALA A 206 -2.98 -10.39 -7.69
CA ALA A 206 -1.54 -10.66 -7.56
C ALA A 206 -0.69 -9.71 -8.41
N PHE A 207 -1.13 -9.41 -9.65
CA PHE A 207 -0.44 -8.45 -10.53
C PHE A 207 -0.39 -7.04 -9.92
N LEU A 208 -1.52 -6.57 -9.36
CA LEU A 208 -1.60 -5.29 -8.68
C LEU A 208 -0.72 -5.25 -7.41
N LYS A 209 -0.79 -6.30 -6.57
CA LYS A 209 -0.01 -6.42 -5.32
C LYS A 209 1.49 -6.21 -5.57
N LYS A 210 2.03 -6.87 -6.60
CA LYS A 210 3.46 -6.73 -6.97
C LYS A 210 3.86 -5.29 -7.24
N ARG A 211 3.01 -4.51 -7.93
CA ARG A 211 3.31 -3.10 -8.21
C ARG A 211 3.19 -2.23 -6.95
N VAL A 212 2.25 -2.53 -6.06
CA VAL A 212 2.13 -1.84 -4.78
C VAL A 212 3.38 -2.06 -3.93
N ASP A 213 3.85 -3.31 -3.81
CA ASP A 213 5.10 -3.64 -3.13
C ASP A 213 6.28 -2.89 -3.75
N GLU A 214 6.43 -2.93 -5.07
CA GLU A 214 7.49 -2.24 -5.78
C GLU A 214 7.51 -0.72 -5.49
N LEU A 215 6.37 -0.05 -5.61
CA LEU A 215 6.26 1.39 -5.35
C LEU A 215 6.54 1.72 -3.88
N PHE A 216 6.05 0.89 -2.96
CA PHE A 216 6.33 1.06 -1.53
C PHE A 216 7.82 0.92 -1.22
N TYR A 217 8.48 -0.10 -1.76
CA TYR A 217 9.91 -0.33 -1.51
C TYR A 217 10.79 0.74 -2.14
N ARG A 218 10.49 1.18 -3.37
CA ARG A 218 11.17 2.34 -3.99
C ARG A 218 11.01 3.61 -3.16
N TYR A 219 9.80 3.85 -2.63
CA TYR A 219 9.56 4.93 -1.67
C TYR A 219 10.40 4.77 -0.41
N LEU A 220 10.42 3.58 0.18
CA LEU A 220 11.18 3.29 1.40
C LEU A 220 12.68 3.54 1.22
N MET A 221 13.27 3.07 0.10
CA MET A 221 14.68 3.28 -0.21
C MET A 221 15.07 4.75 -0.28
N ILE A 222 14.28 5.59 -0.97
CA ILE A 222 14.61 7.03 -1.07
C ILE A 222 14.45 7.76 0.28
N THR A 223 13.58 7.25 1.16
CA THR A 223 13.35 7.85 2.49
C THR A 223 14.29 7.36 3.58
N ARG A 224 14.97 6.23 3.40
CA ARG A 224 15.95 5.71 4.35
C ARG A 224 17.31 6.35 4.09
N ASP A 225 17.94 6.85 5.15
CA ASP A 225 19.29 7.41 5.09
C ASP A 225 20.38 6.31 4.99
N ASN A 226 20.00 5.04 5.16
CA ASN A 226 20.88 3.88 5.08
C ASN A 226 20.43 3.05 3.87
N GLY A 227 21.17 3.12 2.77
CA GLY A 227 20.86 2.40 1.53
C GLY A 227 20.61 0.91 1.80
N ILE A 228 19.41 0.45 1.48
CA ILE A 228 19.08 -0.98 1.38
C ILE A 228 19.13 -1.28 -0.11
N GLU A 229 19.90 -2.29 -0.51
CA GLU A 229 19.98 -2.68 -1.91
C GLU A 229 18.62 -3.21 -2.40
N PHE A 230 18.19 -2.77 -3.59
CA PHE A 230 16.93 -3.18 -4.22
C PHE A 230 16.86 -4.70 -4.43
N HIS A 231 18.03 -5.35 -4.54
CA HIS A 231 18.18 -6.79 -4.76
C HIS A 231 17.68 -7.66 -3.60
N ASP A 232 17.77 -7.18 -2.36
CA ASP A 232 17.38 -7.96 -1.18
C ASP A 232 15.85 -8.00 -0.94
N MET A 233 15.08 -7.12 -1.61
CA MET A 233 13.62 -6.99 -1.40
C MET A 233 12.77 -7.88 -2.30
N PHE A 234 13.33 -8.41 -3.40
CA PHE A 234 12.64 -9.31 -4.33
C PHE A 234 13.18 -10.74 -4.30
N TYR A 235 14.09 -11.05 -3.38
CA TYR A 235 14.52 -12.43 -3.17
C TYR A 235 13.37 -13.21 -2.54
N CYS A 236 12.61 -13.93 -3.37
CA CYS A 236 11.95 -15.13 -2.91
C CYS A 236 13.07 -16.08 -2.47
N ASP A 237 13.05 -16.50 -1.21
CA ASP A 237 13.78 -17.69 -0.79
C ASP A 237 13.18 -18.88 -1.55
N CYS A 238 13.70 -19.11 -2.76
CA CYS A 238 13.46 -20.32 -3.52
C CYS A 238 14.21 -21.45 -2.82
N GLY A 239 13.65 -21.88 -1.68
CA GLY A 239 13.99 -23.06 -0.91
C GLY A 239 15.43 -23.55 -1.03
N ASN A 240 16.28 -23.15 -0.07
CA ASN A 240 17.28 -24.07 0.43
C ASN A 240 16.59 -25.11 1.35
N ASN A 241 15.89 -26.06 0.72
CA ASN A 241 15.82 -27.41 1.29
C ASN A 241 17.19 -28.05 1.03
N GLY A 242 18.17 -27.67 1.85
CA GLY A 242 19.48 -28.30 1.92
C GLY A 242 19.54 -29.18 3.16
N ASP A 243 19.57 -30.49 2.88
CA ASP A 243 19.90 -31.65 3.73
C ASP A 243 18.91 -32.12 4.80
#